data_AF-A0A3N1UN53-F1
#
_entry.id   AF-A0A3N1UN53-F1
#
_cell.length_a   1.000
_cell.length_b   1.000
_cell.length_c   1.000
_cell.angle_alpha   90.00
_cell.angle_beta   90.00
_cell.angle_gamma   90.00
#
_symmetry.space_group_name_H-M   'P 1'
#
loop_
_entity.id
_entity.type
_entity.pdbx_description
1 polymer ?
#
loop_
_entity_poly.entity_id
_entity_poly.type
_entity_poly.pdbx_seq_one_letter_code
_entity_poly.pdbx_strand_id
1 'polypeptide(L)' 'MNEAVQRLIRATRDLMDYMEKEFVFDKMGDAGCGGVDPYRSETLDALIQSVGEALKALDGD' A
#
# COMPACT_ATOMS: atom_id res chain seq x y z
N MET A 1 -2.68 -2.60 -23.68
CA MET A 1 -2.31 -3.38 -22.48
C MET A 1 -3.01 -4.73 -22.55
N ASN A 2 -2.34 -5.86 -22.30
CA ASN A 2 -3.00 -7.17 -22.38
C ASN A 2 -3.82 -7.48 -21.11
N GLU A 3 -4.72 -8.48 -21.18
CA GLU A 3 -5.59 -8.84 -20.05
C GLU A 3 -4.82 -9.23 -18.79
N ALA A 4 -3.70 -9.95 -18.93
CA ALA A 4 -2.90 -10.37 -17.78
C ALA A 4 -2.32 -9.17 -17.01
N VAL A 5 -1.84 -8.16 -17.73
CA VAL A 5 -1.32 -6.92 -17.15
C VAL A 5 -2.45 -6.11 -16.50
N GLN A 6 -3.63 -6.03 -17.11
CA GLN A 6 -4.79 -5.37 -16.50
C GLN A 6 -5.25 -6.06 -15.21
N ARG A 7 -5.27 -7.41 -15.19
CA ARG A 7 -5.59 -8.19 -13.99
C ARG A 7 -4.57 -7.97 -12.88
N LEU A 8 -3.29 -7.90 -13.22
CA LEU A 8 -2.22 -7.59 -12.27
C LEU A 8 -2.42 -6.20 -11.66
N ILE A 9 -2.62 -5.17 -12.50
CA ILE A 9 -2.87 -3.79 -12.03
C ILE A 9 -4.07 -3.74 -11.09
N ARG A 10 -5.17 -4.40 -11.45
CA ARG A 10 -6.37 -4.45 -10.61
C ARG A 10 -6.11 -5.14 -9.28
N ALA A 11 -5.46 -6.31 -9.29
CA ALA A 11 -5.12 -7.02 -8.07
C ALA A 11 -4.18 -6.21 -7.16
N THR A 12 -3.23 -5.47 -7.75
CA THR A 12 -2.36 -4.57 -6.99
C THR A 12 -3.13 -3.40 -6.38
N ARG A 13 -4.10 -2.80 -7.10
CA ARG A 13 -4.99 -1.78 -6.54
C ARG A 13 -5.80 -2.32 -5.37
N ASP A 14 -6.47 -3.45 -5.57
CA ASP A 14 -7.31 -4.08 -4.54
C ASP A 14 -6.49 -4.39 -3.26
N LEU A 15 -5.23 -4.82 -3.42
CA LEU A 15 -4.30 -5.04 -2.30
C LEU A 15 -3.93 -3.74 -1.59
N MET A 16 -3.57 -2.69 -2.33
CA MET A 16 -3.19 -1.40 -1.76
C MET A 16 -4.37 -0.76 -1.00
N ASP A 17 -5.57 -0.79 -1.61
CA ASP A 17 -6.81 -0.32 -0.98
C ASP A 17 -7.11 -1.05 0.33
N TYR A 18 -6.92 -2.37 0.36
CA TYR A 18 -7.10 -3.17 1.57
C TYR A 18 -6.09 -2.77 2.66
N MET A 19 -4.82 -2.63 2.30
CA MET A 19 -3.76 -2.24 3.24
C MET A 19 -4.04 -0.86 3.88
N GLU A 20 -4.57 0.09 3.11
CA GLU A 20 -4.98 1.40 3.61
C GLU A 20 -6.23 1.34 4.49
N LYS A 21 -7.30 0.65 4.05
CA LYS A 21 -8.59 0.60 4.77
C LYS A 21 -8.53 -0.13 6.09
N GLU A 22 -7.84 -1.26 6.13
CA GLU A 22 -7.75 -2.09 7.33
C GLU A 22 -6.62 -1.64 8.25
N PHE A 23 -6.00 -0.48 7.98
CA PHE A 23 -4.91 0.06 8.79
C PHE A 23 -3.84 -1.00 9.08
N VAL A 24 -3.59 -1.90 8.12
CA VAL A 24 -2.80 -3.14 8.30
C VAL A 24 -1.39 -2.85 8.86
N PHE A 25 -0.92 -1.63 8.66
CA PHE A 25 0.38 -1.16 9.10
C PHE A 25 0.29 0.21 9.79
N ASP A 26 -0.84 0.52 10.44
CA ASP A 26 -0.98 1.75 11.20
C ASP A 26 -0.21 1.66 12.52
N LYS A 27 0.76 2.57 12.65
CA LYS A 27 1.70 2.60 13.77
C LYS A 27 1.04 2.99 15.10
N MET A 28 -0.17 3.57 15.07
CA MET A 28 -0.87 4.10 16.24
C MET A 28 -1.96 3.16 16.79
N GLY A 29 -2.48 2.25 15.97
CA GLY A 29 -3.60 1.37 16.35
C GLY A 29 -3.19 0.13 17.13
N ASP A 30 -2.05 -0.48 16.78
CA ASP A 30 -1.57 -1.73 17.38
C ASP A 30 -0.67 -1.54 18.61
N ALA A 31 -0.21 -0.32 18.83
CA ALA A 31 0.42 0.07 20.09
C ALA A 31 -0.63 0.74 20.96
N GLY A 32 -0.94 0.20 22.13
CA GLY A 32 -1.76 0.89 23.13
C GLY A 32 -1.10 2.19 23.64
N CYS A 33 -1.15 2.45 24.95
CA CYS A 33 -0.54 3.64 25.59
C CYS A 33 1.01 3.77 25.47
N GLY A 34 1.68 3.06 24.54
CA GLY A 34 3.12 2.87 24.53
C GLY A 34 3.74 2.79 23.13
N GLY A 35 3.46 3.77 22.27
CA GLY A 35 4.39 4.15 21.20
C GLY A 35 4.30 3.39 19.88
N VAL A 36 4.38 4.16 18.79
CA VAL A 36 4.58 3.81 17.37
C VAL A 36 5.05 2.36 17.14
N ASP A 37 4.26 1.56 16.44
CA ASP A 37 4.66 0.21 15.99
C ASP A 37 6.03 0.26 15.28
N PRO A 38 7.09 -0.32 15.88
CA PRO A 38 8.43 -0.30 15.32
C PRO A 38 8.63 -1.32 14.18
N TYR A 39 7.63 -2.15 13.87
CA TYR A 39 7.79 -3.27 12.93
C TYR A 39 7.68 -2.90 11.45
N ARG A 40 7.17 -1.71 11.12
CA ARG A 40 7.11 -1.25 9.73
C ARG A 40 8.42 -0.61 9.31
N SER A 41 9.23 -1.36 8.55
CA SER A 41 10.48 -0.85 7.99
C SER A 41 10.26 0.30 7.01
N GLU A 42 11.19 1.26 7.00
CA GLU A 42 11.22 2.35 6.01
C GLU A 42 11.22 1.82 4.57
N THR A 43 11.82 0.65 4.35
CA THR A 43 11.81 -0.05 3.05
C THR A 43 10.40 -0.41 2.61
N LEU A 44 9.56 -0.93 3.52
CA LEU A 44 8.17 -1.27 3.21
C LEU A 44 7.37 0.00 2.91
N ASP A 45 7.60 1.08 3.65
CA ASP A 45 6.99 2.40 3.40
C ASP A 45 7.32 2.92 1.99
N ALA A 46 8.59 2.87 1.60
CA ALA A 46 9.04 3.31 0.28
C ALA A 46 8.44 2.46 -0.86
N LEU A 47 8.32 1.14 -0.66
CA LEU A 47 7.72 0.25 -1.66
C LEU A 47 6.22 0.53 -1.86
N ILE A 48 5.48 0.75 -0.77
CA ILE A 48 4.04 1.12 -0.82
C ILE A 48 3.88 2.43 -1.59
N GLN A 49 4.68 3.45 -1.26
CA GLN A 49 4.65 4.72 -1.99
C GLN A 49 4.95 4.54 -3.48
N SER A 50 6.00 3.80 -3.82
CA SER A 50 6.40 3.57 -5.21
C SER A 50 5.31 2.87 -6.02
N VAL A 51 4.64 1.87 -5.44
CA VAL A 51 3.50 1.20 -6.08
C VAL A 51 2.35 2.19 -6.31
N GLY A 52 2.03 3.02 -5.32
CA GLY A 52 0.99 4.05 -5.44
C GLY A 52 1.27 5.05 -6.56
N GLU A 53 2.51 5.53 -6.68
CA GLU A 53 2.94 6.43 -7.76
C GLU A 53 2.84 5.75 -9.14
N ALA A 54 3.29 4.50 -9.24
CA ALA A 54 3.18 3.74 -10.48
C ALA A 54 1.73 3.51 -10.91
N LEU A 55 0.82 3.25 -9.95
CA LEU A 55 -0.61 3.08 -10.22
C LEU A 55 -1.27 4.38 -10.69
N LYS A 56 -0.91 5.53 -10.10
CA LYS A 56 -1.40 6.85 -10.52
C LYS A 56 -0.94 7.20 -11.93
N ALA A 57 0.32 6.95 -12.25
CA ALA A 57 0.86 7.19 -13.60
C ALA A 57 0.12 6.39 -14.69
N LEU A 58 -0.48 5.24 -14.34
CA LEU A 58 -1.30 4.43 -15.25
C LEU A 58 -2.71 4.98 -15.46
N ASP A 59 -3.27 5.71 -14.50
CA ASP A 59 -4.60 6.32 -14.64
C ASP A 59 -4.58 7.57 -15.53
N GLY A 60 -3.38 8.14 -15.77
CA GLY A 60 -3.22 9.40 -16.47
C GLY A 60 -3.66 10.56 -15.58
N ASP A 61 -2.80 11.56 -15.44
CA ASP A 61 -3.20 12.87 -14.90
C ASP A 61 -4.17 13.55 -15.89
#